data_AF-A0A1W6W8M4-F1
#
_entry.id   AF-A0A1W6W8M4-F1
#
_cell.length_a   1.000
_cell.length_b   1.000
_cell.length_c   1.000
_cell.angle_alpha   90.00
_cell.angle_beta   90.00
_cell.angle_gamma   90.00
#
_symmetry.space_group_name_H-M   'P 1'
#
loop_
_entity.id
_entity.type
_entity.pdbx_description
1 polymer ?
#
loop_
_entity_poly.entity_id
_entity_poly.type
_entity_poly.pdbx_seq_one_letter_code
_entity_poly.pdbx_strand_id
1 'polypeptide(L)'
;MCMHHGHNVTLTDSLKKPLGSFLRGIESYIPTASPRFAFPTYQQQILKIITQMRIDMVIPTCEEVYYLAHVAKQCPEVDFILPNVGLLNALHNKLTVFEQLQSLPEITLPKTRLVADKSEIEINKRTVLKPVYSRFGGQVIRDVTTQSISAATISPLYPWVQQQKIHGTPVCNYAIFEHGDLKAHQAYVPKYCVNGSAASAFQPISCERLDTFIAAFGKRHTYHGQVSFDFIKSQDELYVIECNPRATSGLHLLSSRCNQLLPNMEFTSPSKQRLHHLGPITLIAEGGLSLFKARTWQDWWSGVNVMQQHNLPAGSQIRSMFELLRLARQNKTKWSDASTVDIEWNGEALNS
;
A
#
# COMPACT_ATOMS: atom_id res chain seq x y z
N MET A 1 1.79 -15.88 -7.56
CA MET A 1 2.30 -15.31 -8.82
C MET A 1 3.65 -15.91 -9.16
N CYS A 2 4.75 -15.52 -8.51
CA CYS A 2 6.10 -16.00 -8.85
C CYS A 2 6.26 -17.53 -8.85
N MET A 3 5.88 -18.23 -7.78
CA MET A 3 5.96 -19.71 -7.73
C MET A 3 5.11 -20.40 -8.80
N HIS A 4 3.97 -19.82 -9.18
CA HIS A 4 3.08 -20.42 -10.19
C HIS A 4 3.71 -20.41 -11.58
N HIS A 5 4.60 -19.46 -11.83
CA HIS A 5 5.36 -19.30 -13.07
C HIS A 5 6.78 -19.91 -13.00
N GLY A 6 7.02 -20.81 -12.03
CA GLY A 6 8.25 -21.60 -11.95
C GLY A 6 9.47 -20.84 -11.44
N HIS A 7 9.31 -19.65 -10.86
CA HIS A 7 10.43 -18.90 -10.28
C HIS A 7 10.84 -19.47 -8.91
N ASN A 8 12.14 -19.48 -8.64
CA ASN A 8 12.69 -19.71 -7.31
C ASN A 8 12.43 -18.47 -6.44
N VAL A 9 11.68 -18.65 -5.35
CA VAL A 9 11.23 -17.52 -4.52
C VAL A 9 11.93 -17.56 -3.16
N THR A 10 12.72 -16.53 -2.87
CA THR A 10 13.21 -16.24 -1.53
C THR A 10 12.39 -15.09 -0.95
N LEU A 11 11.83 -15.29 0.25
CA LEU A 11 11.13 -14.25 1.00
C LEU A 11 11.99 -13.74 2.15
N THR A 12 11.84 -12.46 2.47
CA THR A 12 12.55 -11.82 3.58
C THR A 12 11.66 -10.79 4.26
N ASP A 13 11.78 -10.69 5.59
CA ASP A 13 11.00 -9.80 6.44
C ASP A 13 11.73 -9.70 7.81
N SER A 14 11.49 -8.64 8.58
CA SER A 14 12.05 -8.51 9.93
C SER A 14 11.30 -9.33 10.99
N LEU A 15 10.09 -9.78 10.68
CA LEU A 15 9.32 -10.70 11.51
C LEU A 15 9.89 -12.12 11.45
N LYS A 16 9.60 -12.96 12.45
CA LYS A 16 10.05 -14.37 12.44
C LYS A 16 9.00 -15.30 11.87
N LYS A 17 7.73 -14.93 11.97
CA LYS A 17 6.55 -15.74 11.61
C LYS A 17 5.48 -14.90 10.88
N PRO A 18 5.82 -14.07 9.88
CA PRO A 18 4.81 -13.49 9.01
C PRO A 18 4.10 -14.62 8.23
N LEU A 19 2.91 -14.36 7.70
CA LEU A 19 2.16 -15.36 6.93
C LEU A 19 2.98 -15.98 5.79
N GLY A 20 3.80 -15.16 5.13
CA GLY A 20 4.68 -15.58 4.03
C GLY A 20 5.69 -16.65 4.42
N SER A 21 6.17 -16.67 5.68
CA SER A 21 7.15 -17.66 6.14
C SER A 21 6.58 -19.08 6.25
N PHE A 22 5.26 -19.24 6.12
CA PHE A 22 4.57 -20.54 6.14
C PHE A 22 4.13 -21.01 4.76
N LEU A 23 4.44 -20.25 3.69
CA LEU A 23 4.12 -20.66 2.33
C LEU A 23 4.90 -21.93 1.96
N ARG A 24 4.23 -22.83 1.26
CA ARG A 24 4.84 -24.04 0.68
C ARG A 24 5.33 -23.72 -0.73
N GLY A 25 6.50 -24.23 -1.10
CA GLY A 25 7.09 -24.09 -2.44
C GLY A 25 8.00 -22.88 -2.63
N ILE A 26 8.19 -22.05 -1.60
CA ILE A 26 9.28 -21.05 -1.60
C ILE A 26 10.62 -21.77 -1.39
N GLU A 27 11.68 -21.24 -1.96
CA GLU A 27 13.05 -21.75 -1.80
C GLU A 27 13.53 -21.51 -0.37
N SER A 28 13.35 -20.29 0.12
CA SER A 28 13.77 -19.92 1.47
C SER A 28 12.97 -18.75 2.05
N TYR A 29 12.96 -18.68 3.37
CA TYR A 29 12.55 -17.52 4.13
C TYR A 29 13.72 -17.07 5.02
N ILE A 30 14.20 -15.85 4.81
CA ILE A 30 15.40 -15.32 5.47
C ILE A 30 15.00 -14.08 6.29
N PRO A 31 14.99 -14.16 7.64
CA PRO A 31 14.74 -12.99 8.47
C PRO A 31 15.86 -11.95 8.33
N THR A 32 15.49 -10.67 8.25
CA THR A 32 16.44 -9.54 8.21
C THR A 32 16.25 -8.61 9.42
N ALA A 33 17.17 -7.67 9.58
CA ALA A 33 17.00 -6.56 10.50
C ALA A 33 15.82 -5.69 10.06
N SER A 34 15.23 -4.94 11.00
CA SER A 34 14.23 -3.93 10.66
C SER A 34 14.91 -2.84 9.83
N PRO A 35 14.40 -2.51 8.62
CA PRO A 35 14.95 -1.41 7.85
C PRO A 35 14.73 -0.07 8.55
N ARG A 36 13.65 0.08 9.34
CA ARG A 36 13.40 1.30 10.11
C ARG A 36 14.37 1.50 11.26
N PHE A 37 14.61 0.47 12.07
CA PHE A 37 15.38 0.60 13.32
C PHE A 37 16.87 0.29 13.15
N ALA A 38 17.27 -0.38 12.06
CA ALA A 38 18.64 -0.83 11.84
C ALA A 38 18.99 -0.86 10.34
N PHE A 39 18.77 0.26 9.64
CA PHE A 39 18.97 0.35 8.18
C PHE A 39 20.35 -0.13 7.69
N PRO A 40 21.50 0.26 8.28
CA PRO A 40 22.80 -0.21 7.79
C PRO A 40 22.94 -1.74 7.83
N THR A 41 22.45 -2.38 8.90
CA THR A 41 22.43 -3.83 9.04
C THR A 41 21.48 -4.47 8.03
N TYR A 42 20.28 -3.90 7.86
CA TYR A 42 19.32 -4.36 6.86
C TYR A 42 19.92 -4.33 5.45
N GLN A 43 20.52 -3.21 5.07
CA GLN A 43 21.17 -3.03 3.77
C GLN A 43 22.26 -4.08 3.53
N GLN A 44 23.16 -4.28 4.49
CA GLN A 44 24.20 -5.31 4.39
C GLN A 44 23.61 -6.72 4.22
N GLN A 45 22.54 -7.03 4.94
CA GLN A 45 21.89 -8.34 4.86
C GLN A 45 21.17 -8.55 3.52
N ILE A 46 20.45 -7.55 3.00
CA ILE A 46 19.80 -7.63 1.69
C ILE A 46 20.84 -7.82 0.59
N LEU A 47 21.92 -7.04 0.58
CA LEU A 47 23.01 -7.20 -0.39
C LEU A 47 23.64 -8.59 -0.31
N LYS A 48 23.85 -9.11 0.91
CA LYS A 48 24.34 -10.48 1.10
C LYS A 48 23.38 -11.51 0.53
N ILE A 49 22.06 -11.38 0.77
CA ILE A 49 21.04 -12.28 0.21
C ILE A 49 21.08 -12.25 -1.31
N ILE A 50 21.07 -11.06 -1.91
CA ILE A 50 21.12 -10.85 -3.36
C ILE A 50 22.32 -11.58 -3.97
N THR A 51 23.52 -11.35 -3.42
CA THR A 51 24.76 -11.95 -3.94
C THR A 51 24.82 -13.46 -3.73
N GLN A 52 24.49 -13.95 -2.53
CA GLN A 52 24.62 -15.38 -2.21
C GLN A 52 23.59 -16.25 -2.93
N MET A 53 22.37 -15.74 -3.09
CA MET A 53 21.27 -16.46 -3.73
C MET A 53 21.19 -16.18 -5.23
N ARG A 54 22.02 -15.27 -5.78
CA ARG A 54 21.98 -14.80 -7.17
C ARG A 54 20.59 -14.32 -7.56
N ILE A 55 20.06 -13.35 -6.82
CA ILE A 55 18.72 -12.81 -7.05
C ILE A 55 18.70 -11.98 -8.33
N ASP A 56 17.84 -12.34 -9.28
CA ASP A 56 17.65 -11.59 -10.53
C ASP A 56 16.68 -10.41 -10.38
N MET A 57 15.69 -10.54 -9.48
CA MET A 57 14.61 -9.56 -9.30
C MET A 57 14.21 -9.40 -7.83
N VAL A 58 13.98 -8.16 -7.40
CA VAL A 58 13.47 -7.82 -6.07
C VAL A 58 12.10 -7.16 -6.20
N ILE A 59 11.08 -7.77 -5.57
CA ILE A 59 9.70 -7.27 -5.56
C ILE A 59 9.35 -6.78 -4.15
N PRO A 60 9.24 -5.46 -3.91
CA PRO A 60 8.72 -4.95 -2.65
C PRO A 60 7.24 -5.30 -2.48
N THR A 61 6.84 -5.57 -1.25
CA THR A 61 5.49 -6.02 -0.88
C THR A 61 4.75 -5.05 0.04
N CYS A 62 5.45 -4.12 0.68
CA CYS A 62 4.86 -3.11 1.56
C CYS A 62 5.73 -1.84 1.63
N GLU A 63 5.89 -1.28 2.83
CA GLU A 63 6.59 -0.03 3.13
C GLU A 63 8.12 -0.15 3.04
N GLU A 64 8.68 -1.35 3.01
CA GLU A 64 10.12 -1.58 2.85
C GLU A 64 10.68 -1.05 1.52
N VAL A 65 9.82 -0.75 0.55
CA VAL A 65 10.20 -0.16 -0.75
C VAL A 65 11.05 1.10 -0.60
N TYR A 66 10.80 1.94 0.40
CA TYR A 66 11.53 3.20 0.61
C TYR A 66 13.00 2.94 0.95
N TYR A 67 13.27 1.84 1.65
CA TYR A 67 14.61 1.40 2.02
C TYR A 67 15.27 0.63 0.88
N LEU A 68 14.52 -0.25 0.21
CA LEU A 68 15.02 -1.00 -0.95
C LEU A 68 15.45 -0.08 -2.10
N ALA A 69 14.78 1.04 -2.30
CA ALA A 69 15.19 2.04 -3.30
C ALA A 69 16.60 2.62 -3.05
N HIS A 70 17.09 2.59 -1.81
CA HIS A 70 18.46 2.97 -1.46
C HIS A 70 19.44 1.81 -1.66
N VAL A 71 19.01 0.58 -1.38
CA VAL A 71 19.81 -0.64 -1.63
C VAL A 71 20.04 -0.86 -3.12
N ALA A 72 19.03 -0.63 -3.95
CA ALA A 72 19.08 -0.80 -5.41
C ALA A 72 20.23 -0.04 -6.08
N LYS A 73 20.64 1.10 -5.52
CA LYS A 73 21.79 1.89 -6.01
C LYS A 73 23.13 1.14 -5.94
N GLN A 74 23.24 0.10 -5.12
CA GLN A 74 24.48 -0.67 -4.91
C GLN A 74 24.53 -1.97 -5.75
N CYS A 75 23.44 -2.34 -6.41
CA CYS A 75 23.35 -3.55 -7.23
C CYS A 75 22.46 -3.28 -8.47
N PRO A 76 22.90 -2.37 -9.38
CA PRO A 76 22.12 -1.94 -10.53
C PRO A 76 21.83 -3.05 -11.57
N GLU A 77 22.51 -4.19 -11.47
CA GLU A 77 22.30 -5.37 -12.30
C GLU A 77 21.04 -6.17 -11.92
N VAL A 78 20.49 -5.94 -10.73
CA VAL A 78 19.28 -6.62 -10.24
C VAL A 78 18.05 -5.79 -10.61
N ASP A 79 17.00 -6.45 -11.09
CA ASP A 79 15.74 -5.77 -11.40
C ASP A 79 14.93 -5.50 -10.13
N PHE A 80 14.99 -4.27 -9.62
CA PHE A 80 14.14 -3.83 -8.53
C PHE A 80 12.83 -3.25 -9.06
N ILE A 81 11.70 -3.89 -8.73
CA ILE A 81 10.34 -3.51 -9.16
C ILE A 81 9.84 -2.30 -8.35
N LEU A 82 10.50 -1.16 -8.51
CA LEU A 82 10.25 0.11 -7.81
C LEU A 82 10.75 1.32 -8.61
N PRO A 83 10.19 2.52 -8.39
CA PRO A 83 10.71 3.75 -8.98
C PRO A 83 11.96 4.26 -8.24
N ASN A 84 12.67 5.22 -8.83
CA ASN A 84 13.79 5.86 -8.16
C ASN A 84 13.37 6.56 -6.85
N VAL A 85 14.32 6.73 -5.92
CA VAL A 85 14.11 7.34 -4.58
C VAL A 85 13.40 8.69 -4.64
N GLY A 86 13.77 9.56 -5.58
CA GLY A 86 13.20 10.91 -5.67
C GLY A 86 11.70 10.87 -6.00
N LEU A 87 11.33 10.10 -7.01
CA LEU A 87 9.93 9.93 -7.40
C LEU A 87 9.13 9.19 -6.32
N LEU A 88 9.71 8.14 -5.72
CA LEU A 88 9.10 7.38 -4.63
C LEU A 88 8.72 8.29 -3.46
N ASN A 89 9.65 9.15 -3.04
CA ASN A 89 9.42 10.12 -1.97
C ASN A 89 8.37 11.17 -2.33
N ALA A 90 8.43 11.69 -3.56
CA ALA A 90 7.47 12.69 -4.03
C ALA A 90 6.03 12.14 -4.07
N LEU A 91 5.87 10.87 -4.46
CA LEU A 91 4.55 10.24 -4.53
C LEU A 91 3.98 9.87 -3.15
N HIS A 92 4.82 9.50 -2.19
CA HIS A 92 4.38 9.18 -0.82
C HIS A 92 4.00 10.42 0.00
N ASN A 93 4.62 11.56 -0.30
CA ASN A 93 4.37 12.82 0.38
C ASN A 93 3.02 13.42 -0.05
N LYS A 94 2.12 13.62 0.91
CA LYS A 94 0.74 14.09 0.68
C LYS A 94 0.61 15.53 0.18
N LEU A 95 1.71 16.24 -0.03
CA LEU A 95 1.76 17.55 -0.70
C LEU A 95 2.38 17.43 -2.10
N THR A 96 3.62 16.95 -2.19
CA THR A 96 4.39 16.97 -3.45
C THR A 96 3.86 15.96 -4.48
N VAL A 97 3.05 14.97 -4.07
CA VAL A 97 2.34 14.08 -4.99
C VAL A 97 1.53 14.87 -6.02
N PHE A 98 0.93 16.00 -5.64
CA PHE A 98 0.09 16.79 -6.55
C PHE A 98 0.90 17.52 -7.63
N GLU A 99 2.17 17.81 -7.39
CA GLU A 99 3.08 18.32 -8.43
C GLU A 99 3.37 17.24 -9.48
N GLN A 100 3.51 15.98 -9.04
CA GLN A 100 3.73 14.83 -9.92
C GLN A 100 2.49 14.45 -10.73
N LEU A 101 1.29 14.84 -10.26
CA LEU A 101 0.01 14.56 -10.89
C LEU A 101 -0.56 15.74 -11.68
N GLN A 102 0.00 16.94 -11.53
CA GLN A 102 -0.48 18.14 -12.21
C GLN A 102 -0.56 17.93 -13.73
N SER A 103 -1.67 18.31 -14.34
CA SER A 103 -1.91 18.18 -15.80
C SER A 103 -2.05 16.74 -16.33
N LEU A 104 -2.08 15.72 -15.46
CA LEU A 104 -2.52 14.39 -15.89
C LEU A 104 -4.02 14.39 -16.17
N PRO A 105 -4.49 13.62 -17.18
CA PRO A 105 -5.88 13.67 -17.61
C PRO A 105 -6.80 12.98 -16.60
N GLU A 106 -8.10 13.24 -16.74
CA GLU A 106 -9.19 12.56 -16.06
C GLU A 106 -9.29 12.68 -14.54
N ILE A 107 -8.36 13.40 -13.92
CA ILE A 107 -8.31 13.60 -12.47
C ILE A 107 -8.44 15.06 -12.07
N THR A 108 -8.89 15.26 -10.84
CA THR A 108 -8.92 16.57 -10.19
C THR A 108 -8.10 16.52 -8.90
N LEU A 109 -7.37 17.61 -8.63
CA LEU A 109 -6.51 17.73 -7.45
C LEU A 109 -7.21 18.57 -6.37
N PRO A 110 -7.37 18.05 -5.13
CA PRO A 110 -7.96 18.82 -4.05
C PRO A 110 -7.01 19.93 -3.60
N LYS A 111 -7.56 21.11 -3.25
CA LYS A 111 -6.76 22.18 -2.63
C LYS A 111 -6.10 21.64 -1.37
N THR A 112 -4.77 21.73 -1.32
CA THR A 112 -3.96 21.16 -0.24
C THR A 112 -2.84 22.14 0.11
N ARG A 113 -2.63 22.38 1.40
CA ARG A 113 -1.53 23.22 1.91
C ARG A 113 -0.76 22.52 3.02
N LEU A 114 0.52 22.84 3.12
CA LEU A 114 1.36 22.44 4.25
C LEU A 114 0.91 23.15 5.52
N VAL A 115 1.01 22.44 6.65
CA VAL A 115 0.83 22.96 8.00
C VAL A 115 2.03 22.46 8.80
N ALA A 116 2.99 23.35 9.05
CA ALA A 116 4.21 23.06 9.80
C ALA A 116 4.13 23.55 11.26
N ASP A 117 3.17 24.43 11.55
CA ASP A 117 2.86 24.87 12.91
C ASP A 117 1.35 24.75 13.21
N LYS A 118 1.01 24.45 14.47
CA LYS A 118 -0.39 24.27 14.87
C LYS A 118 -1.23 25.55 14.73
N SER A 119 -0.61 26.72 14.84
CA SER A 119 -1.27 28.03 14.64
C SER A 119 -1.65 28.28 13.19
N GLU A 120 -1.03 27.59 12.22
CA GLU A 120 -1.36 27.69 10.80
C GLU A 120 -2.66 26.94 10.46
N ILE A 121 -3.20 26.10 11.36
CA ILE A 121 -4.43 25.35 11.10
C ILE A 121 -5.61 26.30 10.98
N GLU A 122 -6.32 26.21 9.85
CA GLU A 122 -7.60 26.91 9.69
C GLU A 122 -8.73 26.02 10.22
N ILE A 123 -9.49 26.51 11.20
CA ILE A 123 -10.66 25.79 11.71
C ILE A 123 -11.76 25.77 10.64
N ASN A 124 -11.83 24.67 9.89
CA ASN A 124 -12.73 24.53 8.76
C ASN A 124 -13.22 23.09 8.57
N LYS A 125 -14.51 22.84 8.84
CA LYS A 125 -15.16 21.52 8.66
C LYS A 125 -15.19 21.02 7.21
N ARG A 126 -14.90 21.90 6.23
CA ARG A 126 -14.74 21.54 4.81
C ARG A 126 -13.31 21.13 4.46
N THR A 127 -12.48 20.87 5.46
CA THR A 127 -11.11 20.37 5.29
C THR A 127 -10.86 19.16 6.16
N VAL A 128 -9.85 18.38 5.79
CA VAL A 128 -9.28 17.30 6.58
C VAL A 128 -7.83 17.63 6.89
N LEU A 129 -7.35 17.19 8.05
CA LEU A 129 -5.95 17.32 8.47
C LEU A 129 -5.34 15.92 8.53
N LYS A 130 -4.18 15.73 7.90
CA LYS A 130 -3.44 14.46 7.89
C LYS A 130 -1.93 14.69 7.93
N PRO A 131 -1.12 13.88 8.62
CA PRO A 131 0.34 13.97 8.55
C PRO A 131 0.83 13.82 7.12
N VAL A 132 1.89 14.55 6.74
CA VAL A 132 2.49 14.47 5.38
C VAL A 132 2.81 13.02 5.00
N TYR A 133 3.42 12.28 5.94
CA TYR A 133 3.68 10.85 5.81
C TYR A 133 2.79 10.09 6.77
N SER A 134 2.02 9.15 6.22
CA SER A 134 1.11 8.31 6.98
C SER A 134 0.60 7.17 6.11
N ARG A 135 0.06 6.14 6.75
CA ARG A 135 -0.45 4.91 6.12
C ARG A 135 -1.73 4.45 6.80
N PHE A 136 -2.53 3.68 6.05
CA PHE A 136 -3.78 3.08 6.52
C PHE A 136 -4.78 4.08 7.13
N GLY A 137 -4.69 5.36 6.77
CA GLY A 137 -5.51 6.45 7.31
C GLY A 137 -5.52 6.57 8.85
N GLY A 138 -4.42 6.18 9.52
CA GLY A 138 -4.37 6.05 10.98
C GLY A 138 -4.47 7.37 11.77
N GLN A 139 -4.19 8.52 11.14
CA GLN A 139 -4.14 9.83 11.78
C GLN A 139 -4.87 10.92 10.96
N VAL A 140 -6.09 10.65 10.50
CA VAL A 140 -6.89 11.64 9.74
C VAL A 140 -7.93 12.31 10.63
N ILE A 141 -7.80 13.63 10.78
CA ILE A 141 -8.85 14.48 11.39
C ILE A 141 -9.80 14.90 10.26
N ARG A 142 -10.98 14.27 10.22
CA ARG A 142 -11.96 14.47 9.15
C ARG A 142 -12.81 15.72 9.30
N ASP A 143 -12.90 16.28 10.50
CA ASP A 143 -13.63 17.52 10.80
C ASP A 143 -12.71 18.42 11.61
N VAL A 144 -12.07 19.38 10.95
CA VAL A 144 -11.13 20.30 11.61
C VAL A 144 -11.88 21.31 12.47
N THR A 145 -11.91 21.03 13.76
CA THR A 145 -12.50 21.82 14.84
C THR A 145 -11.47 22.04 15.95
N THR A 146 -11.63 23.08 16.77
CA THR A 146 -10.73 23.36 17.91
C THR A 146 -10.55 22.14 18.82
N GLN A 147 -11.62 21.39 19.08
CA GLN A 147 -11.56 20.18 19.89
C GLN A 147 -10.76 19.07 19.20
N SER A 148 -11.03 18.81 17.91
CA SER A 148 -10.40 17.70 17.17
C SER A 148 -8.89 17.86 16.99
N ILE A 149 -8.39 19.11 16.94
CA ILE A 149 -6.96 19.39 16.74
C ILE A 149 -6.17 19.44 18.05
N SER A 150 -6.85 19.36 19.20
CA SER A 150 -6.23 19.49 20.51
C SER A 150 -5.07 18.50 20.70
N ALA A 151 -5.26 17.24 20.30
CA ALA A 151 -4.27 16.17 20.39
C ALA A 151 -3.30 16.09 19.18
N ALA A 152 -3.44 16.95 18.16
CA ALA A 152 -2.54 16.94 17.02
C ALA A 152 -1.17 17.51 17.41
N THR A 153 -0.12 16.72 17.13
CA THR A 153 1.29 17.11 17.26
C THR A 153 1.79 17.52 15.88
N ILE A 154 2.03 18.82 15.69
CA ILE A 154 2.52 19.41 14.43
C ILE A 154 3.78 20.20 14.73
N SER A 155 4.81 19.99 13.92
CA SER A 155 6.04 20.76 13.96
C SER A 155 6.71 20.75 12.58
N PRO A 156 7.74 21.56 12.34
CA PRO A 156 8.52 21.49 11.10
C PRO A 156 9.13 20.10 10.83
N LEU A 157 9.41 19.31 11.89
CA LEU A 157 9.91 17.93 11.77
C LEU A 157 8.79 16.91 11.52
N TYR A 158 7.56 17.22 11.90
CA TYR A 158 6.38 16.38 11.70
C TYR A 158 5.24 17.21 11.10
N PRO A 159 5.39 17.68 9.85
CA PRO A 159 4.41 18.53 9.22
C PRO A 159 3.16 17.73 8.82
N TRP A 160 2.04 18.44 8.73
CA TRP A 160 0.76 17.92 8.26
C TRP A 160 0.36 18.64 6.98
N VAL A 161 -0.67 18.13 6.31
CA VAL A 161 -1.37 18.85 5.25
C VAL A 161 -2.82 19.10 5.66
N GLN A 162 -3.30 20.30 5.35
CA GLN A 162 -4.72 20.63 5.38
C GLN A 162 -5.26 20.58 3.96
N GLN A 163 -6.16 19.63 3.71
CA GLN A 163 -6.67 19.29 2.39
C GLN A 163 -8.18 19.53 2.34
N GLN A 164 -8.68 19.97 1.18
CA GLN A 164 -10.11 20.07 0.90
C GLN A 164 -10.81 18.73 1.20
N LYS A 165 -11.90 18.78 1.98
CA LYS A 165 -12.74 17.62 2.25
C LYS A 165 -13.64 17.38 1.05
N ILE A 166 -13.51 16.21 0.44
CA ILE A 166 -14.34 15.77 -0.68
C ILE A 166 -15.40 14.80 -0.16
N HIS A 167 -16.64 14.98 -0.58
CA HIS A 167 -17.75 14.09 -0.26
C HIS A 167 -18.10 13.27 -1.49
N GLY A 168 -18.07 11.94 -1.37
CA GLY A 168 -18.30 11.07 -2.51
C GLY A 168 -18.01 9.62 -2.21
N THR A 169 -17.98 8.82 -3.27
CA THR A 169 -17.69 7.39 -3.19
C THR A 169 -16.18 7.15 -3.25
N PRO A 170 -15.58 6.42 -2.29
CA PRO A 170 -14.18 6.05 -2.38
C PRO A 170 -13.97 5.07 -3.54
N VAL A 171 -12.92 5.31 -4.31
CA VAL A 171 -12.44 4.43 -5.38
C VAL A 171 -10.93 4.35 -5.23
N CYS A 172 -10.37 3.17 -5.43
CA CYS A 172 -8.93 2.97 -5.45
C CYS A 172 -8.54 2.37 -6.80
N ASN A 173 -7.29 2.52 -7.20
CA ASN A 173 -6.73 1.72 -8.27
C ASN A 173 -5.46 1.01 -7.82
N TYR A 174 -5.08 -0.03 -8.55
CA TYR A 174 -3.81 -0.71 -8.41
C TYR A 174 -3.22 -0.98 -9.78
N ALA A 175 -1.95 -0.65 -9.98
CA ALA A 175 -1.25 -0.80 -11.24
C ALA A 175 0.17 -1.32 -11.06
N ILE A 176 0.63 -2.04 -12.10
CA ILE A 176 1.98 -2.54 -12.23
C ILE A 176 2.53 -2.04 -13.57
N PHE A 177 3.74 -1.48 -13.53
CA PHE A 177 4.42 -0.95 -14.70
C PHE A 177 5.81 -1.54 -14.87
N GLU A 178 6.24 -1.59 -16.13
CA GLU A 178 7.62 -1.86 -16.53
C GLU A 178 8.10 -0.66 -17.35
N HIS A 179 8.99 0.15 -16.79
CA HIS A 179 9.59 1.33 -17.45
C HIS A 179 8.60 2.23 -18.24
N GLY A 180 7.43 2.50 -17.66
CA GLY A 180 6.38 3.36 -18.20
C GLY A 180 5.33 2.64 -19.04
N ASP A 181 5.49 1.35 -19.30
CA ASP A 181 4.46 0.49 -19.89
C ASP A 181 3.53 -0.04 -18.82
N LEU A 182 2.23 0.22 -18.97
CA LEU A 182 1.21 -0.30 -18.09
C LEU A 182 1.01 -1.80 -18.35
N LYS A 183 1.41 -2.66 -17.42
CA LYS A 183 1.32 -4.12 -17.55
C LYS A 183 0.03 -4.66 -16.97
N ALA A 184 -0.44 -4.08 -15.87
CA ALA A 184 -1.68 -4.48 -15.23
C ALA A 184 -2.33 -3.29 -14.54
N HIS A 185 -3.67 -3.23 -14.58
CA HIS A 185 -4.46 -2.22 -13.89
C HIS A 185 -5.79 -2.82 -13.43
N GLN A 186 -6.24 -2.40 -12.24
CA GLN A 186 -7.59 -2.61 -11.75
C GLN A 186 -8.04 -1.47 -10.84
N ALA A 187 -9.14 -0.82 -11.22
CA ALA A 187 -9.91 0.05 -10.33
C ALA A 187 -10.86 -0.78 -9.45
N TYR A 188 -11.10 -0.35 -8.21
CA TYR A 188 -12.00 -1.04 -7.30
C TYR A 188 -12.63 -0.10 -6.27
N VAL A 189 -13.79 -0.50 -5.75
CA VAL A 189 -14.41 0.12 -4.57
C VAL A 189 -13.92 -0.61 -3.32
N PRO A 190 -13.24 0.08 -2.37
CA PRO A 190 -12.90 -0.50 -1.08
C PRO A 190 -14.16 -0.71 -0.23
N LYS A 191 -14.27 -1.87 0.42
CA LYS A 191 -15.39 -2.21 1.33
C LYS A 191 -14.86 -2.78 2.64
N TYR A 192 -15.69 -2.66 3.68
CA TYR A 192 -15.43 -3.20 5.02
C TYR A 192 -14.08 -2.73 5.58
N CYS A 193 -13.97 -1.42 5.84
CA CYS A 193 -12.70 -0.79 6.19
C CYS A 193 -12.42 -0.83 7.70
N VAL A 194 -11.29 -1.45 8.08
CA VAL A 194 -10.74 -1.37 9.44
C VAL A 194 -10.38 0.08 9.74
N ASN A 195 -10.81 0.57 10.91
CA ASN A 195 -10.65 1.96 11.36
C ASN A 195 -11.18 3.01 10.34
N GLY A 196 -12.10 2.61 9.45
CA GLY A 196 -12.66 3.49 8.43
C GLY A 196 -11.69 3.84 7.30
N SER A 197 -10.59 3.10 7.15
CA SER A 197 -9.55 3.39 6.15
C SER A 197 -9.03 2.13 5.44
N ALA A 198 -8.51 1.13 6.16
CA ALA A 198 -7.90 -0.05 5.54
C ALA A 198 -8.95 -1.08 5.12
N ALA A 199 -9.20 -1.20 3.80
CA ALA A 199 -10.21 -2.09 3.25
C ALA A 199 -9.86 -3.57 3.45
N SER A 200 -10.88 -4.40 3.70
CA SER A 200 -10.75 -5.85 3.81
C SER A 200 -11.55 -6.62 2.75
N ALA A 201 -12.27 -5.90 1.89
CA ALA A 201 -12.78 -6.42 0.63
C ALA A 201 -12.70 -5.38 -0.48
N PHE A 202 -12.61 -5.86 -1.71
CA PHE A 202 -12.24 -5.09 -2.89
C PHE A 202 -13.20 -5.48 -4.02
N GLN A 203 -14.08 -4.55 -4.42
CA GLN A 203 -15.03 -4.77 -5.50
C GLN A 203 -14.45 -4.22 -6.80
N PRO A 204 -14.01 -5.05 -7.76
CA PRO A 204 -13.54 -4.57 -9.05
C PRO A 204 -14.62 -3.77 -9.76
N ILE A 205 -14.20 -2.70 -10.43
CA ILE A 205 -15.03 -1.88 -11.32
C ILE A 205 -14.27 -1.59 -12.62
N SER A 206 -15.00 -1.32 -13.70
CA SER A 206 -14.42 -0.72 -14.91
C SER A 206 -14.51 0.80 -14.81
N CYS A 207 -13.43 1.50 -15.16
CA CYS A 207 -13.41 2.95 -15.19
C CYS A 207 -12.38 3.45 -16.21
N GLU A 208 -12.85 3.71 -17.44
CA GLU A 208 -12.00 4.16 -18.55
C GLU A 208 -11.19 5.41 -18.20
N ARG A 209 -11.78 6.32 -17.43
CA ARG A 209 -11.10 7.52 -16.92
C ARG A 209 -9.86 7.19 -16.10
N LEU A 210 -9.94 6.18 -15.23
CA LEU A 210 -8.79 5.72 -14.46
C LEU A 210 -7.78 4.96 -15.33
N ASP A 211 -8.24 4.24 -16.36
CA ASP A 211 -7.36 3.62 -17.36
C ASP A 211 -6.55 4.67 -18.13
N THR A 212 -7.18 5.76 -18.57
CA THR A 212 -6.52 6.89 -19.23
C THR A 212 -5.53 7.60 -18.31
N PHE A 213 -5.96 7.92 -17.08
CA PHE A 213 -5.10 8.54 -16.07
C PHE A 213 -3.85 7.71 -15.79
N ILE A 214 -4.02 6.42 -15.50
CA ILE A 214 -2.92 5.57 -15.03
C ILE A 214 -1.93 5.27 -16.16
N ALA A 215 -2.41 5.11 -17.40
CA ALA A 215 -1.53 4.96 -18.57
C ALA A 215 -0.68 6.23 -18.79
N ALA A 216 -1.29 7.42 -18.70
CA ALA A 216 -0.58 8.69 -18.83
C ALA A 216 0.45 8.90 -17.69
N PHE A 217 0.09 8.52 -16.47
CA PHE A 217 0.98 8.54 -15.31
C PHE A 217 2.24 7.69 -15.55
N GLY A 218 2.07 6.44 -15.98
CA GLY A 218 3.18 5.54 -16.24
C GLY A 218 4.15 6.10 -17.28
N LYS A 219 3.60 6.58 -18.40
CA LYS A 219 4.39 7.14 -19.51
C LYS A 219 5.16 8.39 -19.10
N ARG A 220 4.53 9.32 -18.37
CA ARG A 220 5.19 10.57 -17.93
C ARG A 220 6.43 10.29 -17.07
N HIS A 221 6.33 9.30 -16.19
CA HIS A 221 7.34 9.05 -15.17
C HIS A 221 8.32 7.93 -15.52
N THR A 222 8.17 7.30 -16.69
CA THR A 222 8.86 6.05 -17.05
C THR A 222 8.75 5.05 -15.88
N TYR A 223 7.55 4.96 -15.29
CA TYR A 223 7.35 4.33 -13.99
C TYR A 223 7.69 2.84 -14.05
N HIS A 224 8.49 2.35 -13.10
CA HIS A 224 8.75 0.93 -12.92
C HIS A 224 8.29 0.53 -11.53
N GLY A 225 7.54 -0.55 -11.41
CA GLY A 225 7.06 -1.04 -10.12
C GLY A 225 5.55 -0.98 -9.90
N GLN A 226 5.17 -0.98 -8.62
CA GLN A 226 3.79 -1.09 -8.16
C GLN A 226 3.30 0.24 -7.61
N VAL A 227 2.08 0.65 -7.99
CA VAL A 227 1.49 1.90 -7.52
C VAL A 227 -0.02 1.76 -7.33
N SER A 228 -0.53 2.50 -6.35
CA SER A 228 -1.95 2.59 -6.05
C SER A 228 -2.30 4.03 -5.73
N PHE A 229 -3.41 4.52 -6.25
CA PHE A 229 -3.97 5.82 -5.90
C PHE A 229 -5.33 5.64 -5.24
N ASP A 230 -5.59 6.49 -4.26
CA ASP A 230 -6.90 6.59 -3.63
C ASP A 230 -7.61 7.84 -4.15
N PHE A 231 -8.88 7.66 -4.47
CA PHE A 231 -9.74 8.65 -5.08
C PHE A 231 -11.05 8.81 -4.31
N ILE A 232 -11.66 9.97 -4.47
CA ILE A 232 -13.06 10.18 -4.13
C ILE A 232 -13.80 10.63 -5.40
N LYS A 233 -14.74 9.81 -5.85
CA LYS A 233 -15.66 10.17 -6.94
C LYS A 233 -16.76 11.05 -6.36
N SER A 234 -16.79 12.32 -6.77
CA SER A 234 -17.78 13.30 -6.34
C SER A 234 -18.42 13.91 -7.58
N GLN A 235 -19.72 13.68 -7.78
CA GLN A 235 -20.40 14.06 -9.03
C GLN A 235 -19.66 13.45 -10.24
N ASP A 236 -19.28 14.27 -11.21
CA ASP A 236 -18.52 13.87 -12.40
C ASP A 236 -17.00 14.05 -12.24
N GLU A 237 -16.51 14.32 -11.02
CA GLU A 237 -15.09 14.54 -10.74
C GLU A 237 -14.45 13.33 -10.03
N LEU A 238 -13.19 13.04 -10.38
CA LEU A 238 -12.36 12.02 -9.73
C LEU A 238 -11.21 12.71 -8.98
N TYR A 239 -11.41 12.94 -7.69
CA TYR A 239 -10.39 13.59 -6.85
C TYR A 239 -9.35 12.60 -6.39
N VAL A 240 -8.08 12.77 -6.79
CA VAL A 240 -6.97 11.98 -6.22
C VAL A 240 -6.61 12.55 -4.86
N ILE A 241 -6.63 11.73 -3.81
CA ILE A 241 -6.40 12.18 -2.44
C ILE A 241 -5.05 11.75 -1.87
N GLU A 242 -4.50 10.62 -2.33
CA GLU A 242 -3.16 10.13 -2.01
C GLU A 242 -2.65 9.11 -3.02
N CYS A 243 -1.34 8.86 -2.97
CA CYS A 243 -0.65 7.81 -3.70
C CYS A 243 0.09 6.90 -2.70
N ASN A 244 0.05 5.61 -3.00
CA ASN A 244 0.80 4.55 -2.34
C ASN A 244 1.72 3.94 -3.41
N PRO A 245 2.96 4.43 -3.56
CA PRO A 245 3.90 3.97 -4.60
C PRO A 245 4.58 2.64 -4.19
N ARG A 246 3.74 1.68 -3.81
CA ARG A 246 4.10 0.35 -3.33
C ARG A 246 2.96 -0.63 -3.60
N ALA A 247 3.18 -1.89 -3.26
CA ALA A 247 2.10 -2.86 -3.21
C ALA A 247 1.00 -2.45 -2.22
N THR A 248 -0.25 -2.73 -2.60
CA THR A 248 -1.46 -2.66 -1.76
C THR A 248 -2.28 -3.93 -1.98
N SER A 249 -3.33 -4.12 -1.20
CA SER A 249 -4.24 -5.26 -1.37
C SER A 249 -4.98 -5.28 -2.73
N GLY A 250 -4.90 -4.22 -3.53
CA GLY A 250 -5.36 -4.26 -4.92
C GLY A 250 -4.64 -5.33 -5.77
N LEU A 251 -3.45 -5.77 -5.37
CA LEU A 251 -2.72 -6.88 -5.99
C LEU A 251 -3.55 -8.18 -6.02
N HIS A 252 -4.42 -8.41 -5.04
CA HIS A 252 -5.27 -9.61 -5.00
C HIS A 252 -6.25 -9.69 -6.18
N LEU A 253 -6.54 -8.56 -6.84
CA LEU A 253 -7.38 -8.49 -8.03
C LEU A 253 -6.63 -8.82 -9.33
N LEU A 254 -5.29 -8.73 -9.29
CA LEU A 254 -4.42 -8.88 -10.47
C LEU A 254 -3.60 -10.16 -10.46
N SER A 255 -3.31 -10.73 -9.29
CA SER A 255 -2.36 -11.83 -9.14
C SER A 255 -2.70 -13.09 -9.94
N SER A 256 -4.00 -13.39 -10.10
CA SER A 256 -4.49 -14.52 -10.90
C SER A 256 -4.49 -14.26 -12.41
N ARG A 257 -4.29 -13.00 -12.82
CA ARG A 257 -4.24 -12.58 -14.24
C ARG A 257 -2.83 -12.64 -14.81
N CYS A 258 -1.80 -12.75 -13.98
CA CYS A 258 -0.41 -12.83 -14.42
C CYS A 258 -0.22 -14.09 -15.27
N ASN A 259 0.22 -13.89 -16.51
CA ASN A 259 0.57 -14.93 -17.46
C ASN A 259 2.09 -15.20 -17.48
N GLN A 260 2.88 -14.16 -17.24
CA GLN A 260 4.35 -14.22 -17.24
C GLN A 260 4.90 -13.08 -16.39
N LEU A 261 6.04 -13.31 -15.73
CA LEU A 261 6.79 -12.25 -15.03
C LEU A 261 8.10 -11.86 -15.72
N LEU A 262 8.80 -12.82 -16.33
CA LEU A 262 10.05 -12.61 -17.05
C LEU A 262 10.00 -13.31 -18.42
N PRO A 263 10.68 -12.75 -19.45
CA PRO A 263 11.53 -11.56 -19.41
C PRO A 263 10.76 -10.24 -19.31
N ASN A 264 9.48 -10.23 -19.71
CA ASN A 264 8.59 -9.09 -19.56
C ASN A 264 7.33 -9.54 -18.81
N MET A 265 6.77 -8.64 -18.02
CA MET A 265 5.52 -8.91 -17.32
C MET A 265 4.33 -8.92 -18.29
N GLU A 266 3.51 -9.96 -18.22
CA GLU A 266 2.28 -10.09 -19.01
C GLU A 266 1.10 -10.45 -18.13
N PHE A 267 -0.01 -9.73 -18.32
CA PHE A 267 -1.25 -9.97 -17.61
C PHE A 267 -2.41 -10.08 -18.60
N THR A 268 -3.27 -11.07 -18.38
CA THR A 268 -4.51 -11.25 -19.14
C THR A 268 -5.54 -10.19 -18.81
N SER A 269 -6.51 -9.96 -19.72
CA SER A 269 -7.64 -9.07 -19.48
C SER A 269 -8.53 -9.56 -18.32
N PRO A 270 -9.26 -8.66 -17.65
CA PRO A 270 -10.14 -9.06 -16.54
C PRO A 270 -11.22 -10.02 -17.05
N SER A 271 -11.39 -11.17 -16.40
CA SER A 271 -12.40 -12.16 -16.82
C SER A 271 -13.74 -11.97 -16.09
N LYS A 272 -13.73 -11.58 -14.80
CA LYS A 272 -14.95 -11.39 -13.97
C LYS A 272 -14.73 -10.34 -12.87
N GLN A 273 -15.72 -9.48 -12.65
CA GLN A 273 -15.73 -8.47 -11.58
C GLN A 273 -16.32 -8.99 -10.27
N ARG A 274 -15.73 -10.05 -9.70
CA ARG A 274 -16.15 -10.57 -8.39
C ARG A 274 -15.44 -9.84 -7.26
N LEU A 275 -16.16 -9.61 -6.16
CA LEU A 275 -15.59 -9.12 -4.91
C LEU A 275 -14.49 -10.09 -4.43
N HIS A 276 -13.33 -9.57 -4.05
CA HIS A 276 -12.30 -10.31 -3.33
C HIS A 276 -12.27 -9.85 -1.87
N HIS A 277 -12.07 -10.75 -0.91
CA HIS A 277 -12.03 -10.39 0.51
C HIS A 277 -10.98 -11.18 1.28
N LEU A 278 -10.51 -10.61 2.39
CA LEU A 278 -9.42 -11.15 3.22
C LEU A 278 -9.92 -12.19 4.25
N GLY A 279 -10.95 -12.95 3.90
CA GLY A 279 -11.50 -14.00 4.76
C GLY A 279 -12.27 -13.45 5.98
N PRO A 280 -12.10 -14.03 7.19
CA PRO A 280 -12.91 -13.69 8.36
C PRO A 280 -12.76 -12.24 8.86
N ILE A 281 -11.63 -11.58 8.62
CA ILE A 281 -11.43 -10.18 9.04
C ILE A 281 -12.49 -9.26 8.43
N THR A 282 -12.96 -9.57 7.21
CA THR A 282 -14.02 -8.82 6.51
C THR A 282 -15.33 -8.78 7.29
N LEU A 283 -15.64 -9.85 8.03
CA LEU A 283 -16.87 -9.95 8.81
C LEU A 283 -16.88 -9.00 10.02
N ILE A 284 -15.71 -8.59 10.51
CA ILE A 284 -15.54 -7.79 11.73
C ILE A 284 -14.85 -6.44 11.49
N ALA A 285 -14.43 -6.14 10.26
CA ALA A 285 -13.61 -4.96 9.95
C ALA A 285 -14.29 -3.63 10.30
N GLU A 286 -15.61 -3.53 10.17
CA GLU A 286 -16.42 -2.36 10.57
C GLU A 286 -16.93 -2.45 12.02
N GLY A 287 -16.35 -3.34 12.83
CA GLY A 287 -16.80 -3.66 14.19
C GLY A 287 -17.75 -4.85 14.25
N GLY A 288 -17.98 -5.36 15.47
CA GLY A 288 -18.73 -6.59 15.71
C GLY A 288 -20.19 -6.56 15.22
N LEU A 289 -20.80 -5.38 15.11
CA LEU A 289 -22.15 -5.23 14.55
C LEU A 289 -22.25 -5.63 13.07
N SER A 290 -21.13 -5.64 12.34
CA SER A 290 -21.08 -6.08 10.94
C SER A 290 -21.52 -7.55 10.77
N LEU A 291 -21.35 -8.39 11.80
CA LEU A 291 -21.79 -9.79 11.81
C LEU A 291 -23.31 -9.95 11.72
N PHE A 292 -24.08 -8.93 12.10
CA PHE A 292 -25.56 -8.98 12.05
C PHE A 292 -26.12 -8.38 10.75
N LYS A 293 -25.27 -7.86 9.85
CA LYS A 293 -25.71 -7.31 8.58
C LYS A 293 -25.79 -8.43 7.52
N ALA A 294 -26.99 -8.70 7.00
CA ALA A 294 -27.19 -9.70 5.94
C ALA A 294 -26.29 -9.48 4.71
N ARG A 295 -26.07 -8.21 4.34
CA ARG A 295 -25.20 -7.83 3.21
C ARG A 295 -23.75 -8.26 3.41
N THR A 296 -23.21 -8.19 4.64
CA THR A 296 -21.84 -8.61 4.94
C THR A 296 -21.65 -10.09 4.64
N TRP A 297 -22.62 -10.93 5.06
CA TRP A 297 -22.58 -12.36 4.78
C TRP A 297 -22.80 -12.66 3.29
N GLN A 298 -23.74 -11.98 2.63
CA GLN A 298 -23.94 -12.14 1.20
C GLN A 298 -22.66 -11.86 0.41
N ASP A 299 -21.96 -10.77 0.72
CA ASP A 299 -20.67 -10.42 0.12
C ASP A 299 -19.58 -11.45 0.45
N TRP A 300 -19.54 -11.98 1.68
CA TRP A 300 -18.58 -13.01 2.09
C TRP A 300 -18.79 -14.33 1.34
N TRP A 301 -20.04 -14.81 1.21
CA TRP A 301 -20.36 -16.05 0.51
C TRP A 301 -20.20 -15.95 -1.01
N SER A 302 -20.56 -14.80 -1.59
CA SER A 302 -20.48 -14.57 -3.05
C SER A 302 -19.09 -14.12 -3.52
N GLY A 303 -18.28 -13.57 -2.60
CA GLY A 303 -16.92 -13.13 -2.86
C GLY A 303 -15.93 -14.28 -2.99
N VAL A 304 -14.72 -13.93 -3.41
CA VAL A 304 -13.57 -14.83 -3.47
C VAL A 304 -12.71 -14.57 -2.23
N ASN A 305 -12.56 -15.60 -1.40
CA ASN A 305 -11.69 -15.54 -0.24
C ASN A 305 -10.23 -15.72 -0.67
N VAL A 306 -9.47 -14.62 -0.66
CA VAL A 306 -8.07 -14.61 -1.10
C VAL A 306 -7.21 -15.49 -0.20
N MET A 307 -7.53 -15.57 1.09
CA MET A 307 -6.74 -16.33 2.06
C MET A 307 -6.78 -17.85 1.82
N GLN A 308 -7.81 -18.35 1.12
CA GLN A 308 -7.94 -19.76 0.77
C GLN A 308 -7.12 -20.15 -0.47
N GLN A 309 -6.63 -19.18 -1.24
CA GLN A 309 -5.81 -19.44 -2.43
C GLN A 309 -4.39 -19.87 -2.08
N HIS A 310 -4.00 -19.73 -0.81
CA HIS A 310 -2.67 -20.05 -0.32
C HIS A 310 -2.73 -21.33 0.52
N ASN A 311 -1.95 -22.35 0.14
CA ASN A 311 -1.87 -23.64 0.83
C ASN A 311 -1.11 -23.53 2.16
N LEU A 312 -1.61 -22.67 3.06
CA LEU A 312 -1.01 -22.37 4.35
C LEU A 312 -1.28 -23.51 5.36
N PRO A 313 -0.28 -23.94 6.14
CA PRO A 313 -0.47 -24.89 7.23
C PRO A 313 -1.50 -24.40 8.24
N ALA A 314 -2.24 -25.34 8.84
CA ALA A 314 -3.18 -25.05 9.92
C ALA A 314 -2.49 -24.29 11.07
N GLY A 315 -3.14 -23.25 11.58
CA GLY A 315 -2.62 -22.41 12.68
C GLY A 315 -1.54 -21.39 12.29
N SER A 316 -1.08 -21.33 11.03
CA SER A 316 -0.16 -20.29 10.53
C SER A 316 -0.68 -18.87 10.78
N GLN A 317 -1.95 -18.62 10.47
CA GLN A 317 -2.59 -17.32 10.71
C GLN A 317 -2.61 -16.94 12.19
N ILE A 318 -2.89 -17.91 13.07
CA ILE A 318 -2.89 -17.69 14.52
C ILE A 318 -1.48 -17.34 15.00
N ARG A 319 -0.46 -18.07 14.53
CA ARG A 319 0.96 -17.81 14.89
C ARG A 319 1.43 -16.43 14.43
N SER A 320 1.09 -16.03 13.20
CA SER A 320 1.42 -14.72 12.67
C SER A 320 0.70 -13.60 13.45
N MET A 321 -0.59 -13.80 13.76
CA MET A 321 -1.36 -12.88 14.59
C MET A 321 -0.76 -12.71 16.00
N PHE A 322 -0.31 -13.80 16.64
CA PHE A 322 0.35 -13.72 17.96
C PHE A 322 1.64 -12.92 17.93
N GLU A 323 2.45 -13.04 16.86
CA GLU A 323 3.65 -12.22 16.71
C GLU A 323 3.30 -10.74 16.57
N LEU A 324 2.32 -10.39 15.72
CA LEU A 324 1.83 -9.01 15.58
C LEU A 324 1.29 -8.46 16.89
N LEU A 325 0.55 -9.25 17.68
CA LEU A 325 0.06 -8.85 19.00
C LEU A 325 1.20 -8.59 19.99
N ARG A 326 2.26 -9.41 19.96
CA ARG A 326 3.46 -9.19 20.77
C ARG A 326 4.16 -7.90 20.36
N LEU A 327 4.29 -7.67 19.06
CA LEU A 327 4.94 -6.48 18.51
C LEU A 327 4.16 -5.20 18.85
N ALA A 328 2.82 -5.23 18.76
CA ALA A 328 1.95 -4.14 19.19
C ALA A 328 2.16 -3.79 20.67
N ARG A 329 2.19 -4.80 21.55
CA ARG A 329 2.43 -4.61 22.99
C ARG A 329 3.82 -4.04 23.27
N GLN A 330 4.86 -4.55 22.60
CA GLN A 330 6.24 -4.09 22.79
C GLN A 330 6.41 -2.63 22.37
N ASN A 331 5.79 -2.20 21.28
CA ASN A 331 5.89 -0.84 20.75
C ASN A 331 4.82 0.11 21.29
N LYS A 332 3.89 -0.37 22.14
CA LYS A 332 2.74 0.40 22.66
C LYS A 332 1.89 1.02 21.53
N THR A 333 1.73 0.31 20.43
CA THR A 333 0.97 0.75 19.26
C THR A 333 -0.36 0.00 19.14
N LYS A 334 -1.26 0.50 18.28
CA LYS A 334 -2.47 -0.24 17.91
C LYS A 334 -2.09 -1.48 17.11
N TRP A 335 -2.96 -2.49 17.12
CA TRP A 335 -2.72 -3.73 16.40
C TRP A 335 -2.53 -3.53 14.88
N SER A 336 -3.29 -2.61 14.26
CA SER A 336 -3.12 -2.26 12.84
C SER A 336 -1.72 -1.71 12.55
N ASP A 337 -1.21 -0.85 13.43
CA ASP A 337 0.03 -0.11 13.22
C ASP A 337 1.26 -1.01 13.45
N ALA A 338 1.09 -2.06 14.26
CA ALA A 338 2.12 -3.07 14.47
C ALA A 338 2.49 -3.83 13.18
N SER A 339 1.62 -3.88 12.19
CA SER A 339 1.90 -4.57 10.91
C SER A 339 2.97 -3.89 10.06
N THR A 340 3.34 -2.64 10.37
CA THR A 340 4.38 -1.88 9.65
C THR A 340 5.37 -1.19 10.58
N VAL A 341 5.33 -1.41 11.89
CA VAL A 341 6.13 -0.63 12.85
C VAL A 341 7.64 -0.76 12.61
N ASP A 342 8.08 -1.87 12.05
CA ASP A 342 9.47 -2.23 11.74
C ASP A 342 9.91 -1.85 10.32
N ILE A 343 8.98 -1.48 9.45
CA ILE A 343 9.24 -1.19 8.03
C ILE A 343 8.71 0.18 7.56
N GLU A 344 8.03 0.92 8.42
CA GLU A 344 7.43 2.18 8.03
C GLU A 344 8.44 3.31 7.87
N TRP A 345 8.30 4.09 6.80
CA TRP A 345 9.14 5.25 6.50
C TRP A 345 8.31 6.54 6.46
N ASN A 346 8.75 7.58 7.17
CA ASN A 346 8.04 8.84 7.35
C ASN A 346 8.87 10.06 6.94
N GLY A 347 9.71 9.92 5.91
CA GLY A 347 10.54 11.03 5.44
C GLY A 347 11.88 11.15 6.16
N GLU A 348 12.24 10.21 7.04
CA GLU A 348 13.51 10.26 7.74
C GLU A 348 14.68 10.09 6.77
N ALA A 349 15.75 10.86 6.97
CA ALA A 349 16.99 10.65 6.24
C ALA A 349 17.57 9.27 6.56
N LEU A 350 17.94 8.52 5.52
CA LEU A 350 18.63 7.25 5.67
C LEU A 350 20.14 7.53 5.65
N ASN A 351 20.76 7.50 6.82
CA ASN A 351 22.21 7.61 6.92
C ASN A 351 22.83 6.26 6.48
N SER A 352 23.58 6.30 5.38
CA SER A 352 24.37 5.18 4.86
C SER A 352 25.67 4.99 5.62
#